data_AF-A0A1A8JLQ0-F1
#
_entry.id   AF-A0A1A8JLQ0-F1
#
_cell.length_a   1.000
_cell.length_b   1.000
_cell.length_c   1.000
_cell.angle_alpha   90.00
_cell.angle_beta   90.00
_cell.angle_gamma   90.00
#
_symmetry.space_group_name_H-M   'P 1'
#
loop_
_entity.id
_entity.type
_entity.pdbx_description
1 polymer ?
#
loop_
_entity_poly.entity_id
_entity_poly.type
_entity_poly.pdbx_seq_one_letter_code
_entity_poly.pdbx_strand_id
1 'polypeptide(L)'
;EELNKRLGLQDSSPIKWNVKLIHNKDLLATIHLLVAMVKAFQPELILPPNVKVEVVAVEVGKNGIKSEVQTEILTEDSSAASDSSVSTEGVDPIEQLLKLEANKVNTVKKALLHFVNQNLATLGLQVADMDKQLADGVILLLLIGQLEGFFIPLFSFHLTPVSDSEMIQNVALALELLDDMGLQLSNIDPQDIVSQDTTATLKVLYALFKKHKRQMREDPV
;
A
#
# COMPACT_ATOMS: atom_id res chain seq x y z
N GLU A 1 30.19 0.75 -12.50
CA GLU A 1 30.26 -0.46 -11.65
C GLU A 1 29.77 -0.19 -10.23
N GLU A 2 30.34 0.80 -9.51
CA GLU A 2 29.91 1.14 -8.14
C GLU A 2 28.41 1.48 -8.02
N LEU A 3 27.83 2.18 -9.01
CA LEU A 3 26.41 2.49 -9.04
C LEU A 3 25.53 1.22 -9.05
N ASN A 4 25.89 0.23 -9.87
CA ASN A 4 25.11 -1.01 -9.99
C ASN A 4 25.19 -1.84 -8.70
N LYS A 5 26.33 -1.79 -8.01
CA LYS A 5 26.51 -2.38 -6.68
C LYS A 5 25.62 -1.70 -5.64
N ARG A 6 25.56 -0.36 -5.64
CA ARG A 6 24.69 0.42 -4.74
C ARG A 6 23.20 0.18 -5.00
N LEU A 7 22.84 -0.15 -6.24
CA LEU A 7 21.46 -0.49 -6.62
C LEU A 7 21.11 -1.97 -6.40
N GLY A 8 22.03 -2.80 -5.88
CA GLY A 8 21.76 -4.20 -5.53
C GLY A 8 21.61 -5.15 -6.72
N LEU A 9 22.10 -4.79 -7.91
CA LEU A 9 21.80 -5.49 -9.17
C LEU A 9 22.83 -6.57 -9.54
N GLN A 10 23.49 -7.20 -8.56
CA GLN A 10 24.63 -8.07 -8.87
C GLN A 10 24.22 -9.45 -9.39
N ASP A 11 23.01 -9.95 -9.13
CA ASP A 11 22.71 -11.38 -9.35
C ASP A 11 21.36 -11.73 -10.00
N SER A 12 20.48 -10.79 -10.36
CA SER A 12 19.09 -11.13 -10.73
C SER A 12 18.54 -10.57 -12.04
N SER A 13 19.26 -9.71 -12.78
CA SER A 13 18.80 -9.26 -14.12
C SER A 13 19.94 -8.69 -14.97
N PRO A 14 19.90 -8.82 -16.32
CA PRO A 14 20.86 -8.17 -17.19
C PRO A 14 20.73 -6.65 -17.05
N ILE A 15 21.84 -5.96 -16.78
CA ILE A 15 21.86 -4.50 -16.65
C ILE A 15 21.55 -3.87 -18.01
N LYS A 16 20.41 -3.17 -18.11
CA LYS A 16 19.91 -2.57 -19.37
C LYS A 16 20.30 -1.10 -19.57
N TRP A 17 21.27 -0.59 -18.79
CA TRP A 17 21.76 0.78 -18.92
C TRP A 17 23.28 0.85 -18.81
N ASN A 18 23.85 1.89 -19.40
CA ASN A 18 25.23 2.30 -19.18
C ASN A 18 25.36 3.81 -19.37
N VAL A 19 26.49 4.38 -18.96
CA VAL A 19 26.74 5.83 -19.01
C VAL A 19 26.55 6.40 -20.42
N LYS A 20 26.91 5.66 -21.47
CA LYS A 20 26.76 6.12 -22.86
C LYS A 20 25.28 6.22 -23.26
N LEU A 21 24.47 5.21 -22.90
CA LEU A 21 23.03 5.20 -23.18
C LEU A 21 22.32 6.34 -22.45
N ILE A 22 22.61 6.54 -21.16
CA ILE A 22 22.05 7.64 -20.37
C ILE A 22 22.48 8.99 -20.93
N HIS A 23 23.76 9.16 -21.26
CA HIS A 23 24.27 10.39 -21.87
C HIS A 23 23.61 10.68 -23.22
N ASN A 24 23.35 9.65 -24.01
CA ASN A 24 22.68 9.76 -25.30
C ASN A 24 21.16 9.93 -25.18
N LYS A 25 20.63 10.11 -23.96
CA LYS A 25 19.20 10.29 -23.68
C LYS A 25 18.36 9.12 -24.17
N ASP A 26 18.91 7.91 -24.10
CA ASP A 26 18.15 6.69 -24.33
C ASP A 26 17.05 6.60 -23.26
N LEU A 27 15.81 6.75 -23.70
CA LEU A 27 14.65 6.80 -22.81
C LEU A 27 14.50 5.48 -22.05
N LEU A 28 14.70 4.35 -22.73
CA LEU A 28 14.49 3.04 -22.14
C LEU A 28 15.54 2.75 -21.06
N ALA A 29 16.81 3.01 -21.36
CA ALA A 29 17.90 2.89 -20.39
C ALA A 29 17.68 3.83 -19.20
N THR A 30 17.15 5.04 -19.43
CA THR A 30 16.84 6.01 -18.38
C THR A 30 15.71 5.51 -17.48
N ILE A 31 14.63 4.98 -18.05
CA ILE A 31 13.52 4.41 -17.28
C ILE A 31 14.01 3.21 -16.45
N HIS A 32 14.79 2.30 -17.03
CA HIS A 32 15.33 1.17 -16.27
C HIS A 32 16.19 1.62 -15.07
N LEU A 33 17.02 2.65 -15.26
CA LEU A 33 17.81 3.23 -14.17
C LEU A 33 16.90 3.85 -13.09
N LEU A 34 15.87 4.61 -13.48
CA LEU A 34 14.93 5.22 -12.54
C LEU A 34 14.15 4.16 -11.75
N VAL A 35 13.66 3.12 -12.41
CA VAL A 35 13.00 1.98 -11.75
C VAL A 35 13.95 1.32 -10.75
N ALA A 36 15.21 1.07 -11.13
CA ALA A 36 16.21 0.50 -10.23
C ALA A 36 16.49 1.41 -9.02
N MET A 37 16.51 2.73 -9.21
CA MET A 37 16.64 3.69 -8.11
C MET A 37 15.44 3.66 -7.17
N VAL A 38 14.22 3.63 -7.70
CA VAL A 38 13.00 3.54 -6.87
C VAL A 38 12.99 2.23 -6.07
N LYS A 39 13.37 1.11 -6.69
CA LYS A 39 13.50 -0.19 -6.00
C LYS A 39 14.56 -0.15 -4.90
N ALA A 40 15.72 0.47 -5.15
CA ALA A 40 16.84 0.48 -4.20
C ALA A 40 16.65 1.47 -3.04
N PHE A 41 16.08 2.64 -3.30
CA PHE A 41 15.96 3.71 -2.31
C PHE A 41 14.58 3.81 -1.65
N GLN A 42 13.58 3.10 -2.18
CA GLN A 42 12.21 3.04 -1.65
C GLN A 42 11.65 4.41 -1.23
N PRO A 43 11.61 5.40 -2.15
CA PRO A 43 10.95 6.68 -1.89
C PRO A 43 9.44 6.50 -1.67
N GLU A 44 8.74 7.55 -1.24
CA GLU A 44 7.26 7.59 -1.18
C GLU A 44 6.66 7.69 -2.59
N LEU A 45 6.98 6.70 -3.43
CA LEU A 45 6.52 6.56 -4.80
C LEU A 45 6.24 5.09 -5.07
N ILE A 46 4.98 4.78 -5.38
CA ILE A 46 4.55 3.41 -5.72
C ILE A 46 4.72 3.25 -7.23
N LEU A 47 5.45 2.21 -7.65
CA LEU A 47 5.54 1.86 -9.06
C LEU A 47 4.31 1.03 -9.47
N PRO A 48 3.64 1.37 -10.58
CA PRO A 48 2.57 0.53 -11.11
C PRO A 48 3.11 -0.86 -11.50
N PRO A 49 2.40 -1.96 -11.20
CA PRO A 49 2.84 -3.31 -11.54
C PRO A 49 2.68 -3.61 -13.04
N ASN A 50 3.47 -4.56 -13.56
CA ASN A 50 3.33 -5.13 -14.91
C ASN A 50 3.33 -4.09 -16.06
N VAL A 51 4.09 -3.01 -15.92
CA VAL A 51 4.28 -2.03 -16.99
C VAL A 51 5.22 -2.59 -18.04
N LYS A 52 4.75 -2.61 -19.29
CA LYS A 52 5.47 -3.10 -20.46
C LYS A 52 5.46 -2.05 -21.56
N VAL A 53 6.51 -2.00 -22.35
CA VAL A 53 6.63 -1.12 -23.51
C VAL A 53 7.09 -1.91 -24.72
N GLU A 54 6.56 -1.59 -25.89
CA GLU A 54 7.03 -2.16 -27.15
C GLU A 54 8.15 -1.30 -27.71
N VAL A 55 9.29 -1.92 -27.98
CA VAL A 55 10.49 -1.29 -28.53
C VAL A 55 10.64 -1.76 -29.96
N VAL A 56 10.63 -0.80 -30.89
CA VAL A 56 10.80 -1.08 -32.32
C VAL A 56 12.24 -0.79 -32.72
N ALA A 57 13.02 -1.85 -32.93
CA ALA A 57 14.38 -1.75 -33.46
C ALA A 57 14.32 -1.68 -34.99
N VAL A 58 14.79 -0.57 -35.55
CA VAL A 58 14.84 -0.34 -37.00
C VAL A 58 16.29 -0.33 -37.45
N GLU A 59 16.66 -1.30 -38.28
CA GLU A 59 17.97 -1.36 -38.93
C GLU A 59 17.83 -1.03 -40.41
N VAL A 60 18.54 0.00 -40.86
CA VAL A 60 18.56 0.41 -42.27
C VAL A 60 19.78 -0.21 -42.94
N GLY A 61 19.55 -1.27 -43.71
CA GLY A 61 20.58 -1.96 -44.48
C GLY A 61 20.56 -1.58 -45.96
N LYS A 62 21.56 -2.06 -46.70
CA LYS A 62 21.63 -1.88 -48.17
C LYS A 62 20.46 -2.54 -48.93
N ASN A 63 19.74 -3.45 -48.27
CA ASN A 63 18.64 -4.24 -48.85
C ASN A 63 17.25 -3.78 -48.36
N GLY A 64 17.16 -2.63 -47.67
CA GLY A 64 15.90 -2.09 -47.16
C GLY A 64 15.90 -1.87 -45.65
N ILE A 65 14.71 -1.63 -45.11
CA ILE A 65 14.48 -1.39 -43.69
C ILE A 65 14.05 -2.69 -43.04
N LYS A 66 14.82 -3.18 -42.07
CA LYS A 66 14.41 -4.29 -41.20
C LYS A 66 13.87 -3.71 -39.90
N SER A 67 12.65 -4.09 -39.53
CA SER A 67 12.02 -3.67 -38.27
C SER A 67 11.75 -4.91 -37.42
N GLU A 68 12.11 -4.84 -36.15
CA GLU A 68 11.84 -5.86 -35.14
C GLU A 68 11.16 -5.23 -33.94
N VAL A 69 10.08 -5.82 -33.46
CA VAL A 69 9.35 -5.35 -32.27
C VAL A 69 9.68 -6.29 -31.12
N GLN A 70 10.18 -5.72 -30.02
CA GLN A 70 10.50 -6.45 -28.79
C GLN A 70 9.72 -5.84 -27.64
N THR A 71 9.08 -6.68 -26.81
CA THR A 71 8.40 -6.21 -25.60
C THR A 71 9.39 -6.13 -24.45
N GLU A 72 9.55 -4.94 -23.87
CA GLU A 72 10.41 -4.66 -22.74
C GLU A 72 9.57 -4.48 -21.47
N ILE A 73 10.01 -5.08 -20.36
CA ILE A 73 9.29 -5.10 -19.10
C ILE A 73 9.93 -4.06 -18.17
N LEU A 74 9.17 -3.03 -17.79
CA LEU A 74 9.64 -1.93 -16.95
C LEU A 74 9.42 -2.20 -15.47
N THR A 75 8.30 -2.83 -15.10
CA THR A 75 8.01 -3.23 -13.71
C THR A 75 7.57 -4.69 -13.67
N GLU A 76 8.02 -5.39 -12.63
CA GLU A 76 7.70 -6.81 -12.44
C GLU A 76 6.23 -6.99 -12.04
N ASP A 77 5.73 -8.19 -12.32
CA ASP A 77 4.45 -8.65 -11.81
C ASP A 77 4.58 -8.81 -10.29
N SER A 78 3.65 -8.25 -9.50
CA SER A 78 3.66 -8.36 -8.03
C SER A 78 3.55 -9.83 -7.55
N SER A 79 3.34 -10.76 -8.47
CA SER A 79 3.31 -12.20 -8.25
C SER A 79 4.64 -12.94 -8.52
N ALA A 80 5.64 -12.31 -9.14
CA ALA A 80 6.81 -13.02 -9.69
C ALA A 80 8.12 -12.85 -8.90
N ALA A 81 8.15 -12.06 -7.81
CA ALA A 81 9.32 -11.97 -6.91
C ALA A 81 9.37 -13.10 -5.86
N SER A 82 8.78 -14.25 -6.17
CA SER A 82 8.80 -15.45 -5.32
C SER A 82 9.71 -16.51 -5.93
N ASP A 83 11.00 -16.24 -6.03
CA ASP A 83 11.97 -17.32 -6.10
C ASP A 83 13.33 -16.89 -5.51
N SER A 84 13.81 -17.69 -4.57
CA SER A 84 15.11 -17.60 -3.87
C SER A 84 15.28 -16.58 -2.73
N SER A 85 14.36 -16.56 -1.78
CA SER A 85 14.74 -16.69 -0.36
C SER A 85 13.50 -17.03 0.47
N VAL A 86 13.72 -17.87 1.46
CA VAL A 86 12.75 -18.36 2.47
C VAL A 86 11.58 -17.40 2.68
N SER A 87 10.39 -17.90 2.34
CA SER A 87 9.08 -17.30 2.50
C SER A 87 8.85 -16.72 3.91
N THR A 88 8.79 -15.39 4.00
CA THR A 88 8.05 -14.68 5.07
C THR A 88 7.48 -13.33 4.57
N GLU A 89 7.22 -13.19 3.27
CA GLU A 89 6.46 -12.07 2.73
C GLU A 89 5.22 -12.63 2.03
N GLY A 90 4.05 -12.42 2.64
CA GLY A 90 2.78 -13.05 2.24
C GLY A 90 1.91 -13.46 3.41
N VAL A 91 2.40 -13.38 4.65
CA VAL A 91 1.54 -13.48 5.83
C VAL A 91 1.30 -12.08 6.35
N ASP A 92 0.04 -11.69 6.42
CA ASP A 92 -0.39 -10.44 7.00
C ASP A 92 0.24 -10.27 8.40
N PRO A 93 0.92 -9.14 8.70
CA PRO A 93 1.54 -8.92 10.01
C PRO A 93 0.57 -9.12 11.18
N ILE A 94 -0.72 -8.85 10.97
CA ILE A 94 -1.77 -9.10 11.96
C ILE A 94 -2.08 -10.59 12.06
N GLU A 95 -2.10 -11.36 10.97
CA GLU A 95 -2.26 -12.81 11.05
C GLU A 95 -1.07 -13.49 11.74
N GLN A 96 0.15 -13.01 11.54
CA GLN A 96 1.31 -13.47 12.31
C GLN A 96 1.18 -13.09 13.78
N LEU A 97 0.75 -11.85 14.07
CA LEU A 97 0.54 -11.37 15.44
C LEU A 97 -0.53 -12.19 16.16
N LEU A 98 -1.64 -12.53 15.51
CA LEU A 98 -2.73 -13.33 16.06
C LEU A 98 -2.31 -14.77 16.37
N LYS A 99 -1.26 -15.28 15.70
CA LYS A 99 -0.63 -16.58 16.03
C LYS A 99 0.30 -16.53 17.24
N LEU A 100 0.63 -15.33 17.75
CA LEU A 100 1.44 -15.18 18.96
C LEU A 100 0.61 -15.35 20.25
N GLU A 101 1.31 -15.37 21.38
CA GLU A 101 0.70 -15.39 22.71
C GLU A 101 -0.29 -14.23 22.92
N ALA A 102 -1.42 -14.53 23.56
CA ALA A 102 -2.53 -13.59 23.80
C ALA A 102 -2.09 -12.25 24.42
N ASN A 103 -1.04 -12.26 25.26
CA ASN A 103 -0.49 -11.05 25.88
C ASN A 103 0.07 -10.05 24.86
N LYS A 104 0.69 -10.51 23.77
CA LYS A 104 1.22 -9.64 22.71
C LYS A 104 0.09 -9.04 21.88
N VAL A 105 -0.92 -9.84 21.55
CA VAL A 105 -2.14 -9.38 20.85
C VAL A 105 -2.85 -8.28 21.65
N ASN A 106 -3.02 -8.49 22.97
CA ASN A 106 -3.65 -7.51 23.84
C ASN A 106 -2.86 -6.19 23.93
N THR A 107 -1.53 -6.26 23.85
CA THR A 107 -0.68 -5.07 23.85
C THR A 107 -0.89 -4.25 22.57
N VAL A 108 -0.96 -4.91 21.41
CA VAL A 108 -1.24 -4.24 20.14
C VAL A 108 -2.66 -3.69 20.09
N LYS A 109 -3.66 -4.45 20.56
CA LYS A 109 -5.05 -3.96 20.69
C LYS A 109 -5.12 -2.68 21.51
N LYS A 110 -4.42 -2.62 22.65
CA LYS A 110 -4.34 -1.41 23.49
C LYS A 110 -3.65 -0.24 22.78
N ALA A 111 -2.57 -0.50 22.04
CA ALA A 111 -1.85 0.53 21.29
C ALA A 111 -2.72 1.11 20.16
N LEU A 112 -3.44 0.26 19.43
CA LEU A 112 -4.38 0.70 18.39
C LEU A 112 -5.56 1.46 18.98
N LEU A 113 -6.13 0.98 20.10
CA LEU A 113 -7.21 1.67 20.80
C LEU A 113 -6.77 3.07 21.26
N HIS A 114 -5.55 3.19 21.77
CA HIS A 114 -4.98 4.48 22.14
C HIS A 114 -4.80 5.39 20.92
N PHE A 115 -4.24 4.88 19.83
CA PHE A 115 -4.10 5.61 18.56
C PHE A 115 -5.45 6.13 18.04
N VAL A 116 -6.48 5.28 18.01
CA VAL A 116 -7.84 5.68 17.58
C VAL A 116 -8.38 6.80 18.46
N ASN A 117 -8.32 6.64 19.79
CA ASN A 117 -8.82 7.64 20.73
C ASN A 117 -8.04 8.96 20.67
N GLN A 118 -6.73 8.94 20.44
CA GLN A 118 -5.95 10.16 20.28
C GLN A 118 -6.41 10.98 19.08
N ASN A 119 -6.68 10.32 17.96
CA ASN A 119 -7.12 11.01 16.74
C ASN A 119 -8.58 11.46 16.84
N LEU A 120 -9.44 10.69 17.49
CA LEU A 120 -10.86 11.02 17.66
C LEU A 120 -11.17 12.03 18.78
N ALA A 121 -10.19 12.32 19.66
CA ALA A 121 -10.36 13.25 20.77
C ALA A 121 -10.77 14.66 20.30
N THR A 122 -10.28 15.09 19.13
CA THR A 122 -10.63 16.39 18.52
C THR A 122 -12.11 16.48 18.12
N LEU A 123 -12.72 15.33 17.82
CA LEU A 123 -14.14 15.21 17.49
C LEU A 123 -15.01 14.98 18.74
N GLY A 124 -14.40 14.90 19.94
CA GLY A 124 -15.11 14.59 21.18
C GLY A 124 -15.61 13.14 21.27
N LEU A 125 -15.04 12.24 20.46
CA LEU A 125 -15.43 10.83 20.40
C LEU A 125 -14.46 9.96 21.20
N GLN A 126 -14.99 8.91 21.82
CA GLN A 126 -14.20 7.92 22.54
C GLN A 126 -14.66 6.48 22.19
N VAL A 127 -13.69 5.64 21.89
CA VAL A 127 -13.86 4.21 21.60
C VAL A 127 -13.33 3.40 22.78
N ALA A 128 -14.12 2.43 23.22
CA ALA A 128 -13.76 1.44 24.23
C ALA A 128 -13.66 0.03 23.62
N ASP A 129 -14.58 -0.32 22.71
CA ASP A 129 -14.65 -1.60 22.03
C ASP A 129 -14.59 -1.36 20.51
N MET A 130 -13.40 -1.54 19.92
CA MET A 130 -13.17 -1.24 18.51
C MET A 130 -14.01 -2.11 17.58
N ASP A 131 -14.11 -3.40 17.89
CA ASP A 131 -14.79 -4.38 17.03
C ASP A 131 -16.28 -4.05 16.93
N LYS A 132 -16.91 -3.56 18.02
CA LYS A 132 -18.32 -3.14 18.00
C LYS A 132 -18.54 -1.73 17.48
N GLN A 133 -17.75 -0.78 17.94
CA GLN A 133 -18.01 0.64 17.67
C GLN A 133 -17.56 1.08 16.27
N LEU A 134 -16.75 0.28 15.56
CA LEU A 134 -16.40 0.53 14.16
C LEU A 134 -17.25 -0.28 13.17
N ALA A 135 -18.04 -1.26 13.64
CA ALA A 135 -18.80 -2.17 12.79
C ALA A 135 -19.82 -1.46 11.88
N ASP A 136 -20.33 -0.31 12.31
CA ASP A 136 -21.29 0.49 11.54
C ASP A 136 -20.65 1.41 10.49
N GLY A 137 -19.31 1.43 10.44
CA GLY A 137 -18.48 2.22 9.53
C GLY A 137 -18.40 3.72 9.85
N VAL A 138 -19.23 4.26 10.73
CA VAL A 138 -19.29 5.72 10.99
C VAL A 138 -18.01 6.21 11.64
N ILE A 139 -17.59 5.56 12.74
CA ILE A 139 -16.36 5.94 13.44
C ILE A 139 -15.13 5.73 12.54
N LEU A 140 -15.14 4.68 11.71
CA LEU A 140 -14.04 4.41 10.79
C LEU A 140 -13.90 5.52 9.73
N LEU A 141 -15.01 5.95 9.12
CA LEU A 141 -15.03 7.08 8.17
C LEU A 141 -14.52 8.37 8.84
N LEU A 142 -15.04 8.69 10.03
CA LEU A 142 -14.61 9.89 10.76
C LEU A 142 -13.13 9.84 11.13
N LEU A 143 -12.62 8.68 11.53
CA LEU A 143 -11.20 8.47 11.80
C LEU A 143 -10.34 8.71 10.55
N ILE A 144 -10.75 8.17 9.39
CA ILE A 144 -10.05 8.38 8.12
C ILE A 144 -10.00 9.86 7.76
N GLY A 145 -11.13 10.57 7.80
CA GLY A 145 -11.18 12.00 7.52
C GLY A 145 -10.28 12.82 8.47
N GLN A 146 -10.29 12.47 9.75
CA GLN A 146 -9.47 13.13 10.76
C GLN A 146 -7.96 12.89 10.56
N LEU A 147 -7.56 11.69 10.13
CA LEU A 147 -6.15 11.34 9.87
C LEU A 147 -5.61 12.00 8.60
N GLU A 148 -6.44 12.18 7.58
CA GLU A 148 -6.05 12.80 6.31
C GLU A 148 -6.33 14.31 6.27
N GLY A 149 -6.96 14.86 7.30
CA GLY A 149 -7.24 16.29 7.42
C GLY A 149 -8.34 16.78 6.47
N PHE A 150 -9.29 15.91 6.10
CA PHE A 150 -10.46 16.30 5.30
C PHE A 150 -11.77 15.90 5.96
N PHE A 151 -12.85 16.57 5.55
CA PHE A 151 -14.19 16.26 6.00
C PHE A 151 -14.90 15.37 4.98
N ILE A 152 -15.45 14.24 5.42
CA ILE A 152 -16.33 13.40 4.61
C ILE A 152 -17.73 14.00 4.69
N PRO A 153 -18.33 14.44 3.56
CA PRO A 153 -19.65 15.04 3.58
C PRO A 153 -20.71 14.10 4.17
N LEU A 154 -21.55 14.59 5.09
CA LEU A 154 -22.55 13.74 5.77
C LEU A 154 -23.61 13.12 4.83
N PHE A 155 -23.73 13.61 3.59
CA PHE A 155 -24.62 13.02 2.60
C PHE A 155 -24.00 11.81 1.88
N SER A 156 -22.68 11.59 2.01
CA SER A 156 -21.99 10.50 1.32
C SER A 156 -22.01 9.18 2.09
N PHE A 157 -22.49 9.18 3.33
CA PHE A 157 -22.59 7.99 4.17
C PHE A 157 -23.77 8.09 5.15
N HIS A 158 -24.17 6.96 5.74
CA HIS A 158 -25.24 6.89 6.71
C HIS A 158 -24.71 7.22 8.11
N LEU A 159 -25.02 8.39 8.64
CA LEU A 159 -24.55 8.80 9.98
C LEU A 159 -25.19 7.99 11.12
N THR A 160 -26.40 7.49 10.89
CA THR A 160 -27.16 6.64 11.82
C THR A 160 -27.67 5.42 11.07
N PRO A 161 -26.79 4.47 10.71
CA PRO A 161 -27.19 3.31 9.94
C PRO A 161 -28.17 2.45 10.75
N VAL A 162 -29.28 2.06 10.13
CA VAL A 162 -30.35 1.26 10.75
C VAL A 162 -30.45 -0.16 10.20
N SER A 163 -29.63 -0.49 9.20
CA SER A 163 -29.58 -1.82 8.60
C SER A 163 -28.16 -2.24 8.26
N ASP A 164 -27.91 -3.55 8.22
CA ASP A 164 -26.62 -4.11 7.82
C ASP A 164 -26.20 -3.64 6.42
N SER A 165 -27.16 -3.41 5.51
CA SER A 165 -26.88 -2.87 4.18
C SER A 165 -26.29 -1.45 4.23
N GLU A 166 -26.79 -0.59 5.12
CA GLU A 166 -26.26 0.76 5.30
C GLU A 166 -24.89 0.74 5.98
N MET A 167 -24.69 -0.18 6.95
CA MET A 167 -23.39 -0.40 7.58
C MET A 167 -22.35 -0.87 6.55
N ILE A 168 -22.70 -1.84 5.70
CA ILE A 168 -21.84 -2.34 4.62
C ILE A 168 -21.47 -1.22 3.65
N GLN A 169 -22.41 -0.34 3.29
CA GLN A 169 -22.13 0.80 2.43
C GLN A 169 -21.16 1.79 3.07
N ASN A 170 -21.30 2.07 4.36
CA ASN A 170 -20.36 2.92 5.10
C ASN A 170 -18.96 2.31 5.13
N VAL A 171 -18.85 1.01 5.44
CA VAL A 171 -17.57 0.31 5.48
C VAL A 171 -16.96 0.21 4.08
N ALA A 172 -17.75 -0.07 3.05
CA ALA A 172 -17.27 -0.10 1.67
C ALA A 172 -16.67 1.25 1.26
N LEU A 173 -17.34 2.36 1.56
CA LEU A 173 -16.79 3.69 1.34
C LEU A 173 -15.47 3.90 2.12
N ALA A 174 -15.39 3.43 3.36
CA ALA A 174 -14.16 3.53 4.14
C ALA A 174 -13.01 2.74 3.50
N LEU A 175 -13.27 1.54 2.97
CA LEU A 175 -12.28 0.73 2.26
C LEU A 175 -11.87 1.38 0.92
N GLU A 176 -12.81 1.96 0.17
CA GLU A 176 -12.50 2.71 -1.05
C GLU A 176 -11.58 3.91 -0.76
N LEU A 177 -11.86 4.67 0.30
CA LEU A 177 -10.98 5.76 0.73
C LEU A 177 -9.59 5.23 1.13
N LEU A 178 -9.51 4.05 1.76
CA LEU A 178 -8.24 3.40 2.09
C LEU A 178 -7.45 3.00 0.85
N ASP A 179 -8.11 2.50 -0.18
CA ASP A 179 -7.49 2.17 -1.46
C ASP A 179 -6.99 3.42 -2.20
N ASP A 180 -7.79 4.49 -2.25
CA ASP A 180 -7.40 5.79 -2.82
C ASP A 180 -6.16 6.39 -2.12
N MET A 181 -6.01 6.06 -0.84
CA MET A 181 -4.87 6.43 0.00
C MET A 181 -3.63 5.53 -0.18
N GLY A 182 -3.70 4.53 -1.06
CA GLY A 182 -2.63 3.54 -1.28
C GLY A 182 -2.51 2.48 -0.18
N LEU A 183 -3.51 2.35 0.70
CA LEU A 183 -3.60 1.30 1.72
C LEU A 183 -4.41 0.12 1.19
N GLN A 184 -3.83 -0.61 0.25
CA GLN A 184 -4.45 -1.82 -0.32
C GLN A 184 -4.54 -2.92 0.74
N LEU A 185 -5.73 -3.10 1.28
CA LEU A 185 -6.03 -4.14 2.26
C LEU A 185 -6.47 -5.41 1.53
N SER A 186 -5.52 -6.30 1.26
CA SER A 186 -5.80 -7.60 0.64
C SER A 186 -6.77 -8.40 1.51
N ASN A 187 -7.85 -8.92 0.91
CA ASN A 187 -8.72 -9.93 1.51
C ASN A 187 -9.50 -9.45 2.76
N ILE A 188 -10.05 -8.23 2.72
CA ILE A 188 -11.05 -7.75 3.69
C ILE A 188 -12.33 -7.43 2.93
N ASP A 189 -13.40 -8.14 3.24
CA ASP A 189 -14.74 -7.81 2.75
C ASP A 189 -15.38 -6.79 3.73
N PRO A 190 -16.13 -5.78 3.26
CA PRO A 190 -16.91 -4.92 4.14
C PRO A 190 -17.74 -5.69 5.19
N GLN A 191 -18.27 -6.86 4.81
CA GLN A 191 -19.03 -7.76 5.68
C GLN A 191 -18.23 -8.24 6.90
N ASP A 192 -16.91 -8.40 6.77
CA ASP A 192 -16.05 -8.87 7.87
C ASP A 192 -16.01 -7.83 9.00
N ILE A 193 -15.99 -6.54 8.66
CA ILE A 193 -16.03 -5.45 9.65
C ILE A 193 -17.41 -5.35 10.30
N VAL A 194 -18.51 -5.38 9.52
CA VAL A 194 -19.85 -5.26 10.14
C VAL A 194 -20.21 -6.49 10.98
N SER A 195 -19.66 -7.67 10.65
CA SER A 195 -19.78 -8.88 11.46
C SER A 195 -18.84 -8.94 12.67
N GLN A 196 -18.10 -7.86 12.94
CA GLN A 196 -17.20 -7.70 14.08
C GLN A 196 -16.03 -8.70 14.06
N ASP A 197 -15.53 -9.06 12.87
CA ASP A 197 -14.29 -9.81 12.79
C ASP A 197 -13.14 -8.96 13.34
N THR A 198 -12.64 -9.36 14.51
CA THR A 198 -11.47 -8.78 15.15
C THR A 198 -10.28 -8.75 14.18
N THR A 199 -10.09 -9.77 13.34
CA THR A 199 -8.93 -9.86 12.46
C THR A 199 -8.99 -8.77 11.41
N ALA A 200 -10.09 -8.66 10.67
CA ALA A 200 -10.33 -7.59 9.70
C ALA A 200 -10.22 -6.19 10.34
N THR A 201 -10.84 -5.99 11.50
CA THR A 201 -10.80 -4.69 12.22
C THR A 201 -9.37 -4.30 12.57
N LEU A 202 -8.57 -5.24 13.08
CA LEU A 202 -7.17 -4.98 13.42
C LEU A 202 -6.29 -4.73 12.19
N LYS A 203 -6.54 -5.41 11.06
CA LYS A 203 -5.81 -5.17 9.81
C LYS A 203 -6.02 -3.73 9.31
N VAL A 204 -7.28 -3.27 9.26
CA VAL A 204 -7.63 -1.90 8.88
C VAL A 204 -6.94 -0.88 9.80
N LEU A 205 -7.12 -1.04 11.11
CA LEU A 205 -6.55 -0.10 12.10
C LEU A 205 -5.02 -0.11 12.12
N TYR A 206 -4.40 -1.26 11.91
CA TYR A 206 -2.95 -1.37 11.83
C TYR A 206 -2.39 -0.73 10.58
N ALA A 207 -3.07 -0.85 9.43
CA ALA A 207 -2.68 -0.16 8.21
C ALA A 207 -2.70 1.36 8.38
N LEU A 208 -3.80 1.89 8.95
CA LEU A 208 -3.91 3.30 9.34
C LEU A 208 -2.78 3.70 10.32
N PHE A 209 -2.61 2.96 11.41
CA PHE A 209 -1.54 3.24 12.37
C PHE A 209 -0.16 3.26 11.71
N LYS A 210 0.16 2.28 10.86
CA LYS A 210 1.46 2.17 10.19
C LYS A 210 1.72 3.37 9.27
N LYS A 211 0.71 3.83 8.53
CA LYS A 211 0.79 5.01 7.66
C LYS A 211 1.05 6.29 8.48
N HIS A 212 0.27 6.49 9.54
CA HIS A 212 0.30 7.74 10.32
C HIS A 212 1.30 7.74 11.48
N LYS A 213 2.02 6.64 11.73
CA LYS A 213 3.06 6.54 12.77
C LYS A 213 4.20 7.55 12.58
N ARG A 214 4.45 8.05 11.35
CA ARG A 214 5.46 9.09 11.10
C ARG A 214 5.01 10.47 11.56
N GLN A 215 3.71 10.79 11.42
CA GLN A 215 3.15 12.09 11.83
C GLN A 215 3.15 12.27 13.36
N MET A 216 3.00 11.18 14.14
CA MET A 216 3.12 11.21 15.60
C MET A 216 4.55 11.44 16.15
N ARG A 217 5.56 11.56 15.28
CA ARG A 217 6.95 11.77 15.70
C ARG A 217 7.38 13.25 15.64
N GLU A 218 6.51 14.14 15.19
CA GLU A 218 6.79 15.57 15.00
C GLU A 218 6.14 16.51 16.02
N ASP A 219 5.60 16.01 17.14
CA ASP A 219 5.24 16.87 18.27
C ASP A 219 6.43 16.96 19.24
N PRO A 220 7.17 18.09 19.29
CA PRO A 220 8.09 18.35 20.39
C PRO A 220 7.27 18.82 21.60
N VAL A 221 7.48 18.15 22.73
CA VAL A 221 7.20 18.71 24.06
C VAL A 221 8.02 19.99 24.25
#